data_AF-A0A3C0S2A4-F1
#
_entry.id   AF-A0A3C0S2A4-F1
#
_cell.length_a   1.000
_cell.length_b   1.000
_cell.length_c   1.000
_cell.angle_alpha   90.00
_cell.angle_beta   90.00
_cell.angle_gamma   90.00
#
_symmetry.space_group_name_H-M   'P 1'
#
loop_
_entity.id
_entity.type
_entity.pdbx_description
1 polymer ?
#
loop_
_entity_poly.entity_id
_entity_poly.type
_entity_poly.pdbx_seq_one_letter_code
_entity_poly.pdbx_strand_id
1 'polypeptide(L)'
;MFIDYFLLEVSFYFPKKWFLALLCCFFAFGYWVSVIASFSFAGVYANSPFVLTYTIGLVSLLNIFTIVIFSSQIFLREIDARFSSLLYTTPVNKNIFQLSRFVLVFLITALTFLFFILGLMFDHASQGDEHEKFMPFRMLNYLQPYILLVLPNIFFCTATVSAIAWTSRSKMLVFLSGVFIYILYFAVSLFSNSPLFANASPVSSETMSRMAIVDPFGLVAFFEQCQSWSP
;
A
#
# COMPACT_ATOMS: atom_id res chain seq x y z
N MET A 1 -12.14 -14.90 22.01
CA MET A 1 -11.68 -13.57 22.49
C MET A 1 -11.12 -12.68 21.38
N PHE A 2 -10.03 -13.05 20.68
CA PHE A 2 -9.55 -12.27 19.53
C PHE A 2 -10.62 -12.13 18.44
N ILE A 3 -11.23 -13.25 18.05
CA ILE A 3 -12.27 -13.31 17.01
C ILE A 3 -13.44 -12.39 17.38
N ASP A 4 -13.87 -12.39 18.65
CA ASP A 4 -15.00 -11.57 19.10
C ASP A 4 -14.68 -10.07 18.97
N TYR A 5 -13.49 -9.64 19.42
CA TYR A 5 -13.05 -8.25 19.26
C TYR A 5 -12.91 -7.85 17.80
N PHE A 6 -12.35 -8.73 16.99
CA PHE A 6 -12.19 -8.51 15.57
C PHE A 6 -13.54 -8.40 14.84
N LEU A 7 -14.48 -9.32 15.09
CA LEU A 7 -15.81 -9.30 14.49
C LEU A 7 -16.60 -8.05 14.89
N LEU A 8 -16.48 -7.59 16.14
CA LEU A 8 -17.08 -6.33 16.58
C LEU A 8 -16.54 -5.14 15.76
N GLU A 9 -15.21 -5.03 15.62
CA GLU A 9 -14.60 -3.97 14.83
C GLU A 9 -15.00 -4.07 13.35
N VAL A 10 -14.98 -5.26 12.74
CA VAL A 10 -15.42 -5.48 11.35
C VAL A 10 -16.88 -5.06 11.16
N SER A 11 -17.77 -5.47 12.06
CA SER A 11 -19.20 -5.13 12.00
C SER A 11 -19.46 -3.62 12.12
N PHE A 12 -18.52 -2.88 12.73
CA PHE A 12 -18.62 -1.43 12.85
C PHE A 12 -18.25 -0.72 11.53
N TYR A 13 -17.23 -1.19 10.81
CA TYR A 13 -16.68 -0.52 9.63
C TYR A 13 -17.25 -1.02 8.28
N PHE A 14 -17.33 -2.35 8.08
CA PHE A 14 -17.65 -2.93 6.76
C PHE A 14 -19.08 -2.70 6.28
N PRO A 15 -20.12 -2.72 7.14
CA PRO A 15 -21.50 -2.48 6.71
C PRO A 15 -21.82 -1.03 6.36
N LYS A 16 -20.89 -0.09 6.60
CA LYS A 16 -21.13 1.35 6.38
C LYS A 16 -21.05 1.67 4.89
N LYS A 17 -21.99 2.49 4.40
CA LYS A 17 -22.02 2.94 2.99
C LYS A 17 -20.74 3.70 2.59
N TRP A 18 -20.09 4.40 3.53
CA TRP A 18 -18.81 5.06 3.27
C TRP A 18 -17.71 4.07 2.87
N PHE A 19 -17.79 2.82 3.32
CA PHE A 19 -16.71 1.85 3.14
C PHE A 19 -16.83 1.26 1.75
N LEU A 20 -18.06 0.96 1.33
CA LEU A 20 -18.35 0.67 -0.06
C LEU A 20 -17.94 1.84 -0.98
N ALA A 21 -18.26 3.08 -0.61
CA ALA A 21 -17.83 4.25 -1.40
C ALA A 21 -16.30 4.37 -1.50
N LEU A 22 -15.56 4.02 -0.43
CA LEU A 22 -14.11 3.97 -0.44
C LEU A 22 -13.57 2.89 -1.38
N LEU A 23 -14.14 1.68 -1.35
CA LEU A 23 -13.76 0.60 -2.28
C LEU A 23 -14.03 1.01 -3.73
N CYS A 24 -15.20 1.59 -4.02
CA CYS A 24 -15.53 2.12 -5.35
C CYS A 24 -14.58 3.25 -5.77
N CYS A 25 -14.17 4.11 -4.84
CA CYS A 25 -13.21 5.19 -5.09
C CYS A 25 -11.85 4.63 -5.50
N PHE A 26 -11.32 3.62 -4.77
CA PHE A 26 -10.06 2.98 -5.14
C PHE A 26 -10.16 2.22 -6.47
N PHE A 27 -11.28 1.56 -6.74
CA PHE A 27 -11.53 0.94 -8.05
C PHE A 27 -11.51 1.97 -9.19
N ALA A 28 -12.25 3.08 -9.03
CA ALA A 28 -12.27 4.17 -9.99
C ALA A 28 -10.89 4.80 -10.16
N PHE A 29 -10.12 4.92 -9.08
CA PHE A 29 -8.74 5.41 -9.12
C PHE A 29 -7.82 4.46 -9.91
N GLY A 30 -7.96 3.14 -9.71
CA GLY A 30 -7.25 2.13 -10.50
C GLY A 30 -7.55 2.23 -11.98
N TYR A 31 -8.83 2.26 -12.33
CA TYR A 31 -9.29 2.46 -13.70
C TYR A 31 -8.73 3.77 -14.29
N TRP A 32 -8.78 4.87 -13.54
CA TRP A 32 -8.28 6.18 -13.98
C TRP A 32 -6.77 6.20 -14.22
N VAL A 33 -5.98 5.55 -13.34
CA VAL A 33 -4.53 5.40 -13.53
C VAL A 33 -4.24 4.60 -14.80
N SER A 34 -5.01 3.55 -15.08
CA SER A 34 -4.88 2.75 -16.30
C SER A 34 -5.08 3.60 -17.56
N VAL A 35 -6.20 4.32 -17.63
CA VAL A 35 -6.63 5.04 -18.83
C VAL A 35 -5.84 6.33 -19.07
N ILE A 36 -5.61 7.12 -18.01
CA ILE A 36 -5.06 8.48 -18.16
C ILE A 36 -3.56 8.51 -17.91
N ALA A 37 -3.09 7.93 -16.81
CA ALA A 37 -1.66 7.95 -16.50
C ALA A 37 -0.87 7.01 -17.41
N SER A 38 -1.50 5.88 -17.81
CA SER A 38 -1.03 4.91 -18.83
C SER A 38 0.49 4.82 -18.90
N PHE A 39 1.11 4.33 -17.81
CA PHE A 39 2.56 4.14 -17.74
C PHE A 39 3.00 3.22 -18.89
N SER A 40 3.55 3.81 -19.95
CA SER A 40 3.96 3.11 -21.16
C SER A 40 5.44 3.35 -21.39
N PHE A 41 6.14 2.28 -21.73
CA PHE A 41 7.57 2.30 -22.05
C PHE A 41 7.71 1.86 -23.50
N ALA A 42 8.61 2.52 -24.23
CA ALA A 42 8.79 2.23 -25.65
C ALA A 42 9.17 0.75 -25.86
N GLY A 43 8.40 0.05 -26.71
CA GLY A 43 8.61 -1.37 -27.00
C GLY A 43 8.04 -2.34 -25.98
N VAL A 44 7.39 -1.87 -24.90
CA VAL A 44 6.89 -2.73 -23.81
C VAL A 44 5.37 -2.62 -23.69
N TYR A 45 4.70 -3.77 -23.61
CA TYR A 45 3.24 -3.83 -23.41
C TYR A 45 2.82 -3.21 -22.07
N ALA A 46 1.70 -2.48 -22.06
CA ALA A 46 1.20 -1.75 -20.88
C ALA A 46 0.77 -2.68 -19.72
N ASN A 47 0.34 -3.90 -20.02
CA ASN A 47 0.01 -4.94 -19.04
C ASN A 47 1.11 -6.01 -18.88
N SER A 48 2.35 -5.69 -19.28
CA SER A 48 3.51 -6.53 -19.01
C SER A 48 3.80 -6.62 -17.50
N PRO A 49 4.43 -7.71 -17.03
CA PRO A 49 4.82 -7.84 -15.62
C PRO A 49 5.69 -6.69 -15.11
N PHE A 50 6.58 -6.14 -15.96
CA PHE A 50 7.44 -5.02 -15.62
C PHE A 50 6.61 -3.75 -15.35
N VAL A 51 5.77 -3.36 -16.31
CA VAL A 51 4.94 -2.15 -16.19
C VAL A 51 3.96 -2.25 -15.03
N LEU A 52 3.31 -3.41 -14.87
CA LEU A 52 2.40 -3.64 -13.76
C LEU A 52 3.11 -3.58 -12.41
N THR A 53 4.29 -4.20 -12.27
CA THR A 53 5.07 -4.14 -11.03
C THR A 53 5.52 -2.72 -10.72
N TYR A 54 5.94 -1.97 -11.73
CA TYR A 54 6.29 -0.56 -11.61
C TYR A 54 5.11 0.30 -11.14
N THR A 55 3.98 0.25 -11.84
CA THR A 55 2.79 1.04 -11.52
C THR A 55 2.21 0.66 -10.17
N ILE A 56 2.02 -0.63 -9.91
CA ILE A 56 1.49 -1.14 -8.64
C ILE A 56 2.43 -0.78 -7.49
N GLY A 57 3.73 -0.99 -7.66
CA GLY A 57 4.74 -0.68 -6.66
C GLY A 57 4.77 0.81 -6.30
N LEU A 58 4.80 1.70 -7.29
CA LEU A 58 4.80 3.15 -7.06
C LEU A 58 3.51 3.66 -6.43
N VAL A 59 2.35 3.26 -6.95
CA VAL A 59 1.07 3.71 -6.40
C VAL A 59 0.84 3.12 -5.00
N SER A 60 1.42 1.96 -4.68
CA SER A 60 1.32 1.37 -3.34
C SER A 60 1.94 2.21 -2.24
N LEU A 61 2.87 3.13 -2.56
CA LEU A 61 3.43 4.07 -1.58
C LEU A 61 2.36 4.96 -0.95
N LEU A 62 1.24 5.21 -1.66
CA LEU A 62 0.12 5.98 -1.14
C LEU A 62 -0.67 5.26 -0.04
N ASN A 63 -0.50 3.93 0.12
CA ASN A 63 -1.15 3.17 1.18
C ASN A 63 -0.82 3.68 2.57
N ILE A 64 0.34 4.33 2.76
CA ILE A 64 0.71 4.91 4.05
C ILE A 64 -0.33 5.94 4.53
N PHE A 65 -0.93 6.72 3.63
CA PHE A 65 -1.96 7.69 3.99
C PHE A 65 -3.24 7.01 4.46
N THR A 66 -3.67 5.96 3.76
CA THR A 66 -4.80 5.12 4.19
C THR A 66 -4.54 4.55 5.59
N ILE A 67 -3.35 3.97 5.79
CA ILE A 67 -2.95 3.36 7.08
C ILE A 67 -2.98 4.40 8.20
N VAL A 68 -2.44 5.59 7.98
CA VAL A 68 -2.38 6.66 8.98
C VAL A 68 -3.77 7.16 9.34
N ILE A 69 -4.63 7.41 8.35
CA ILE A 69 -6.02 7.85 8.56
C ILE A 69 -6.76 6.82 9.40
N PHE A 70 -6.77 5.55 8.98
CA PHE A 70 -7.49 4.50 9.69
C PHE A 70 -6.87 4.17 11.04
N SER A 71 -5.54 4.18 11.17
CA SER A 71 -4.88 3.98 12.47
C SER A 71 -5.26 5.08 13.45
N SER A 72 -5.25 6.34 13.01
CA SER A 72 -5.63 7.47 13.87
C SER A 72 -7.09 7.39 14.33
N GLN A 73 -7.99 6.90 13.48
CA GLN A 73 -9.40 6.75 13.79
C GLN A 73 -9.70 5.54 14.66
N ILE A 74 -9.05 4.39 14.41
CA ILE A 74 -9.34 3.13 15.09
C ILE A 74 -8.62 3.05 16.44
N PHE A 75 -7.32 3.38 16.49
CA PHE A 75 -6.53 3.23 17.71
C PHE A 75 -6.84 4.31 18.76
N LEU A 76 -7.18 5.52 18.32
CA LEU A 76 -7.38 6.66 19.22
C LEU A 76 -8.86 6.97 19.48
N ARG A 77 -9.78 6.16 18.93
CA ARG A 77 -11.24 6.33 19.07
C ARG A 77 -11.70 6.51 20.52
N GLU A 78 -11.23 5.64 21.42
CA GLU A 78 -11.67 5.66 22.83
C GLU A 78 -10.98 6.76 23.63
N ILE A 79 -9.80 7.20 23.19
CA ILE A 79 -9.12 8.36 23.77
C ILE A 79 -9.91 9.62 23.41
N ASP A 80 -10.29 9.77 22.13
CA ASP A 80 -11.13 10.88 21.66
C ASP A 80 -12.50 10.92 22.35
N ALA A 81 -13.13 9.75 22.51
CA ALA A 81 -14.42 9.61 23.18
C ALA A 81 -14.34 9.72 24.71
N ARG A 82 -13.16 9.96 25.29
CA ARG A 82 -12.89 9.96 26.75
C ARG A 82 -13.34 8.68 27.47
N PHE A 83 -13.43 7.58 26.73
CA PHE A 83 -13.89 6.28 27.21
C PHE A 83 -12.72 5.34 27.57
N SER A 84 -11.49 5.74 27.23
CA SER A 84 -10.30 4.91 27.46
C SER A 84 -10.15 4.42 28.91
N SER A 85 -10.39 5.27 29.91
CA SER A 85 -10.31 4.92 31.34
C SER A 85 -11.29 3.82 31.75
N LEU A 86 -12.45 3.74 31.11
CA LEU A 86 -13.48 2.75 31.42
C LEU A 86 -13.15 1.39 30.79
N LEU A 87 -12.47 1.39 29.64
CA LEU A 87 -11.91 0.17 29.06
C LEU A 87 -10.84 -0.43 29.99
N TYR A 88 -10.03 0.41 30.66
CA TYR A 88 -8.96 -0.03 31.55
C TYR A 88 -9.40 -0.66 32.88
N THR A 89 -10.65 -0.45 33.28
CA THR A 89 -11.24 -1.06 34.49
C THR A 89 -11.97 -2.38 34.21
N THR A 90 -12.10 -2.76 32.93
CA THR A 90 -12.70 -4.03 32.50
C THR A 90 -11.63 -5.12 32.27
N PRO A 91 -11.97 -6.41 32.39
CA PRO A 91 -11.03 -7.52 32.22
C PRO A 91 -10.66 -7.79 30.74
N VAL A 92 -10.50 -6.72 29.93
CA VAL A 92 -10.15 -6.81 28.51
C VAL A 92 -8.65 -7.02 28.35
N ASN A 93 -8.25 -8.04 27.57
CA ASN A 93 -6.85 -8.21 27.21
C ASN A 93 -6.44 -7.16 26.17
N LYS A 94 -5.66 -6.18 26.63
CA LYS A 94 -5.15 -5.04 25.87
C LYS A 94 -4.41 -5.45 24.60
N ASN A 95 -3.53 -6.45 24.69
CA ASN A 95 -2.69 -6.86 23.57
C ASN A 95 -3.53 -7.48 22.44
N ILE A 96 -4.47 -8.35 22.82
CA ILE A 96 -5.39 -8.99 21.87
C ILE A 96 -6.30 -7.94 21.21
N PHE A 97 -6.75 -6.94 21.98
CA PHE A 97 -7.58 -5.85 21.48
C PHE A 97 -6.84 -4.93 20.48
N GLN A 98 -5.54 -4.68 20.69
CA GLN A 98 -4.76 -3.94 19.69
C GLN A 98 -4.42 -4.76 18.47
N LEU A 99 -4.15 -6.05 18.66
CA LEU A 99 -3.91 -6.94 17.54
C LEU A 99 -5.14 -6.99 16.62
N SER A 100 -6.37 -6.99 17.15
CA SER A 100 -7.58 -6.95 16.32
C SER A 100 -7.69 -5.64 15.52
N ARG A 101 -7.24 -4.52 16.08
CA ARG A 101 -7.21 -3.21 15.38
C ARG A 101 -6.14 -3.16 14.30
N PHE A 102 -4.95 -3.67 14.60
CA PHE A 102 -3.88 -3.82 13.64
C PHE A 102 -4.36 -4.65 12.43
N VAL A 103 -4.95 -5.82 12.70
CA VAL A 103 -5.50 -6.69 11.64
C VAL A 103 -6.60 -5.99 10.85
N LEU A 104 -7.47 -5.22 11.52
CA LEU A 104 -8.50 -4.46 10.83
C LEU A 104 -7.90 -3.39 9.89
N VAL A 105 -6.95 -2.57 10.35
CA VAL A 105 -6.30 -1.54 9.51
C VAL A 105 -5.57 -2.19 8.33
N PHE A 106 -4.84 -3.29 8.59
CA PHE A 106 -4.18 -4.08 7.56
C PHE A 106 -5.18 -4.56 6.50
N LEU A 107 -6.30 -5.16 6.91
CA LEU A 107 -7.32 -5.68 5.99
C LEU A 107 -8.03 -4.57 5.22
N ILE A 108 -8.39 -3.46 5.86
CA ILE A 108 -8.99 -2.30 5.18
C ILE A 108 -8.07 -1.83 4.06
N THR A 109 -6.79 -1.61 4.37
CA THR A 109 -5.80 -1.10 3.41
C THR A 109 -5.55 -2.11 2.29
N ALA A 110 -5.39 -3.40 2.64
CA ALA A 110 -5.20 -4.47 1.67
C ALA A 110 -6.39 -4.59 0.71
N LEU A 111 -7.62 -4.51 1.22
CA LEU A 111 -8.84 -4.58 0.40
C LEU A 111 -9.02 -3.35 -0.48
N THR A 112 -8.80 -2.13 0.04
CA THR A 112 -8.89 -0.92 -0.79
C THR A 112 -7.87 -0.97 -1.92
N PHE A 113 -6.65 -1.43 -1.66
CA PHE A 113 -5.64 -1.54 -2.70
C PHE A 113 -5.90 -2.70 -3.67
N LEU A 114 -6.52 -3.79 -3.21
CA LEU A 114 -7.00 -4.84 -4.11
C LEU A 114 -8.04 -4.29 -5.09
N PHE A 115 -8.96 -3.43 -4.63
CA PHE A 115 -9.94 -2.77 -5.50
C PHE A 115 -9.28 -1.84 -6.51
N PHE A 116 -8.19 -1.15 -6.15
CA PHE A 116 -7.36 -0.42 -7.11
C PHE A 116 -6.82 -1.34 -8.21
N ILE A 117 -6.28 -2.50 -7.86
CA ILE A 117 -5.81 -3.48 -8.84
C ILE A 117 -6.95 -4.02 -9.71
N LEU A 118 -8.13 -4.27 -9.13
CA LEU A 118 -9.31 -4.66 -9.90
C LEU A 118 -9.73 -3.59 -10.90
N GLY A 119 -9.55 -2.30 -10.59
CA GLY A 119 -9.75 -1.19 -11.52
C GLY A 119 -8.81 -1.24 -12.73
N LEU A 120 -7.52 -1.52 -12.50
CA LEU A 120 -6.53 -1.73 -13.57
C LEU A 120 -6.88 -2.95 -14.43
N MET A 121 -7.26 -4.05 -13.78
CA MET A 121 -7.64 -5.28 -14.47
C MET A 121 -8.88 -5.08 -15.32
N PHE A 122 -9.86 -4.32 -14.83
CA PHE A 122 -11.10 -4.03 -15.55
C PHE A 122 -10.82 -3.26 -16.85
N ASP A 123 -10.00 -2.22 -16.79
CA ASP A 123 -9.60 -1.48 -18.00
C ASP A 123 -8.87 -2.41 -18.98
N HIS A 124 -7.77 -3.04 -18.57
CA HIS A 124 -6.97 -3.90 -19.45
C HIS A 124 -7.76 -5.09 -20.03
N ALA A 125 -8.74 -5.63 -19.30
CA ALA A 125 -9.61 -6.70 -19.82
C ALA A 125 -10.65 -6.16 -20.82
N SER A 126 -11.02 -4.88 -20.74
CA SER A 126 -11.97 -4.24 -21.65
C SER A 126 -11.35 -3.77 -22.98
N GLN A 127 -10.03 -3.60 -23.05
CA GLN A 127 -9.31 -3.12 -24.23
C GLN A 127 -9.24 -4.14 -25.40
N GLY A 128 -9.67 -5.40 -25.18
CA GLY A 128 -9.80 -6.40 -26.24
C GLY A 128 -8.48 -6.74 -26.97
N ASP A 129 -8.57 -7.00 -28.27
CA ASP A 129 -7.50 -7.48 -29.14
C ASP A 129 -6.56 -6.36 -29.67
N GLU A 130 -6.33 -5.28 -28.92
CA GLU A 130 -5.28 -4.30 -29.24
C GLU A 130 -3.87 -4.88 -28.98
N HIS A 131 -3.50 -5.91 -29.76
CA HIS A 131 -2.25 -6.69 -29.65
C HIS A 131 -0.98 -5.85 -29.85
N GLU A 132 -1.10 -4.62 -30.32
CA GLU A 132 0.02 -3.68 -30.46
C GLU A 132 0.39 -3.01 -29.12
N LYS A 133 -0.56 -2.88 -28.19
CA LYS A 133 -0.35 -2.18 -26.90
C LYS A 133 -0.47 -3.09 -25.69
N PHE A 134 -1.25 -4.15 -25.79
CA PHE A 134 -1.51 -5.08 -24.70
C PHE A 134 -1.09 -6.50 -25.08
N MET A 135 -0.46 -7.18 -24.13
CA MET A 135 -0.29 -8.62 -24.16
C MET A 135 -1.62 -9.31 -23.76
N PRO A 136 -1.77 -10.62 -24.03
CA PRO A 136 -2.94 -11.36 -23.54
C PRO A 136 -3.11 -11.22 -22.03
N PHE A 137 -4.34 -10.99 -21.58
CA PHE A 137 -4.64 -10.75 -20.17
C PHE A 137 -4.22 -11.94 -19.30
N ARG A 138 -3.34 -11.68 -18.33
CA ARG A 138 -2.90 -12.67 -17.34
C ARG A 138 -3.06 -12.10 -15.94
N MET A 139 -4.05 -12.61 -15.20
CA MET A 139 -4.35 -12.20 -13.82
C MET A 139 -3.13 -12.26 -12.90
N LEU A 140 -2.24 -13.25 -13.12
CA LEU A 140 -1.04 -13.44 -12.31
C LEU A 140 -0.11 -12.22 -12.32
N ASN A 141 0.00 -11.51 -13.45
CA ASN A 141 0.88 -10.33 -13.57
C ASN A 141 0.45 -9.19 -12.64
N TYR A 142 -0.83 -9.15 -12.23
CA TYR A 142 -1.38 -8.14 -11.33
C TYR A 142 -1.28 -8.58 -9.86
N LEU A 143 -1.53 -9.87 -9.60
CA LEU A 143 -1.51 -10.42 -8.24
C LEU A 143 -0.09 -10.63 -7.71
N GLN A 144 0.88 -10.90 -8.57
CA GLN A 144 2.27 -11.10 -8.16
C GLN A 144 2.86 -9.87 -7.42
N PRO A 145 2.86 -8.65 -7.98
CA PRO A 145 3.36 -7.47 -7.26
C PRO A 145 2.50 -7.12 -6.04
N TYR A 146 1.20 -7.40 -6.07
CA TYR A 146 0.34 -7.24 -4.89
C TYR A 146 0.80 -8.09 -3.71
N ILE A 147 1.06 -9.38 -3.96
CA ILE A 147 1.44 -10.31 -2.90
C ILE A 147 2.88 -10.10 -2.45
N LEU A 148 3.81 -9.86 -3.40
CA LEU A 148 5.24 -9.82 -3.10
C LEU A 148 5.75 -8.46 -2.62
N LEU A 149 5.14 -7.35 -3.07
CA LEU A 149 5.56 -6.01 -2.68
C LEU A 149 4.50 -5.36 -1.79
N VAL A 150 3.25 -5.30 -2.24
CA VAL A 150 2.23 -4.46 -1.58
C VAL A 150 1.85 -5.00 -0.20
N LEU A 151 1.54 -6.29 -0.07
CA LEU A 151 1.12 -6.87 1.21
C LEU A 151 2.20 -6.78 2.30
N PRO A 152 3.48 -7.13 2.04
CA PRO A 152 4.57 -6.89 2.99
C PRO A 152 4.71 -5.42 3.39
N ASN A 153 4.60 -4.51 2.42
CA ASN A 153 4.71 -3.07 2.67
C ASN A 153 3.55 -2.58 3.55
N ILE A 154 2.30 -2.97 3.26
CA ILE A 154 1.14 -2.63 4.10
C ILE A 154 1.33 -3.18 5.52
N PHE A 155 1.82 -4.42 5.65
CA PHE A 155 2.10 -5.03 6.95
C PHE A 155 3.13 -4.23 7.74
N PHE A 156 4.29 -3.94 7.16
CA PHE A 156 5.37 -3.18 7.78
C PHE A 156 4.89 -1.78 8.23
N CYS A 157 4.18 -1.08 7.36
CA CYS A 157 3.66 0.26 7.62
C CYS A 157 2.61 0.26 8.70
N THR A 158 1.66 -0.67 8.63
CA THR A 158 0.60 -0.79 9.62
C THR A 158 1.21 -1.17 10.97
N ALA A 159 2.24 -2.01 11.01
CA ALA A 159 2.90 -2.41 12.25
C ALA A 159 3.59 -1.22 12.91
N THR A 160 4.35 -0.45 12.12
CA THR A 160 5.08 0.73 12.58
C THR A 160 4.12 1.82 13.06
N VAL A 161 3.11 2.16 12.26
CA VAL A 161 2.13 3.21 12.59
C VAL A 161 1.27 2.78 13.79
N SER A 162 0.87 1.51 13.87
CA SER A 162 0.10 0.99 15.02
C SER A 162 0.92 1.00 16.30
N ALA A 163 2.22 0.67 16.24
CA ALA A 163 3.11 0.75 17.39
C ALA A 163 3.24 2.19 17.90
N ILE A 164 3.34 3.16 16.99
CA ILE A 164 3.38 4.59 17.32
C ILE A 164 2.04 5.05 17.89
N ALA A 165 0.90 4.66 17.30
CA ALA A 165 -0.42 4.99 17.81
C ALA A 165 -0.63 4.47 19.24
N TRP A 166 -0.21 3.23 19.49
CA TRP A 166 -0.33 2.57 20.79
C TRP A 166 0.50 3.23 21.88
N THR A 167 1.77 3.55 21.58
CA THR A 167 2.72 4.10 22.54
C THR A 167 2.51 5.59 22.77
N SER A 168 2.37 6.37 21.69
CA SER A 168 2.28 7.83 21.77
C SER A 168 0.90 8.33 22.20
N ARG A 169 -0.15 7.57 21.90
CA ARG A 169 -1.56 7.97 22.10
C ARG A 169 -1.88 9.36 21.50
N SER A 170 -1.16 9.75 20.45
CA SER A 170 -1.24 11.09 19.85
C SER A 170 -1.51 11.01 18.35
N LYS A 171 -2.60 11.64 17.90
CA LYS A 171 -2.92 11.74 16.46
C LYS A 171 -1.79 12.40 15.69
N MET A 172 -1.21 13.47 16.24
CA MET A 172 -0.14 14.22 15.60
C MET A 172 1.07 13.31 15.30
N LEU A 173 1.48 12.47 16.25
CA LEU A 173 2.62 11.56 16.05
C LEU A 173 2.29 10.44 15.06
N VAL A 174 1.04 9.96 15.02
CA VAL A 174 0.58 9.01 14.00
C VAL A 174 0.68 9.63 12.60
N PHE A 175 0.18 10.85 12.39
CA PHE A 175 0.31 11.55 11.11
C PHE A 175 1.77 11.83 10.73
N LEU A 176 2.58 12.31 11.68
CA LEU A 176 3.99 12.59 11.44
C LEU A 176 4.76 11.32 11.06
N SER A 177 4.43 10.17 11.66
CA SER A 177 5.06 8.90 11.32
C SER A 177 4.79 8.49 9.87
N GLY A 178 3.57 8.70 9.37
CA GLY A 178 3.23 8.42 7.98
C GLY A 178 4.00 9.28 7.00
N VAL A 179 4.07 10.59 7.27
CA VAL A 179 4.84 11.53 6.45
C VAL A 179 6.33 11.19 6.48
N PHE A 180 6.87 10.88 7.66
CA PHE A 180 8.27 10.50 7.82
C PHE A 180 8.61 9.22 7.03
N ILE A 181 7.78 8.19 7.17
CA ILE A 181 7.91 6.94 6.41
C ILE A 181 7.85 7.22 4.90
N TYR A 182 6.89 8.04 4.45
CA TYR A 182 6.78 8.42 3.03
C TYR A 182 8.03 9.14 2.52
N ILE A 183 8.56 10.11 3.28
CA ILE A 183 9.80 10.82 2.92
C ILE A 183 10.99 9.86 2.87
N LEU A 184 11.09 8.90 3.79
CA LEU A 184 12.14 7.87 3.76
C LEU A 184 12.08 7.04 2.48
N TYR A 185 10.89 6.74 1.95
CA TYR A 185 10.77 6.01 0.67
C TYR A 185 11.40 6.78 -0.47
N PHE A 186 11.08 8.07 -0.55
CA PHE A 186 11.64 8.93 -1.57
C PHE A 186 13.14 9.10 -1.41
N ALA A 187 13.62 9.25 -0.17
CA ALA A 187 15.05 9.34 0.11
C ALA A 187 15.81 8.09 -0.35
N VAL A 188 15.28 6.89 -0.07
CA VAL A 188 15.91 5.62 -0.51
C VAL A 188 15.79 5.45 -2.03
N SER A 189 14.65 5.80 -2.62
CA SER A 189 14.43 5.72 -4.07
C SER A 189 15.31 6.69 -4.88
N LEU A 190 15.71 7.83 -4.33
CA LEU A 190 16.67 8.73 -4.97
C LEU A 190 18.02 8.06 -5.29
N PHE A 191 18.42 7.07 -4.48
CA PHE A 191 19.67 6.32 -4.69
C PHE A 191 19.49 5.07 -5.55
N SER A 192 18.37 4.93 -6.26
CA SER A 192 18.03 3.71 -7.01
C SER A 192 18.02 3.88 -8.52
N ASN A 193 18.49 5.01 -9.09
CA ASN A 193 18.33 5.32 -10.52
C ASN A 193 16.88 5.08 -11.03
N SER A 194 15.86 5.14 -10.16
CA SER A 194 14.49 4.82 -10.58
C SER A 194 14.06 5.77 -11.70
N PRO A 195 13.22 5.35 -12.65
CA PRO A 195 12.78 6.22 -13.76
C PRO A 195 12.17 7.56 -13.32
N LEU A 196 11.66 7.64 -12.08
CA LEU A 196 11.18 8.86 -11.42
C LEU A 196 12.29 9.88 -11.08
N PHE A 197 13.51 9.39 -10.86
CA PHE A 197 14.70 10.17 -10.47
C PHE A 197 15.89 9.96 -11.41
N ALA A 198 15.70 9.18 -12.48
CA ALA A 198 16.67 8.98 -13.54
C ALA A 198 17.08 10.37 -14.04
N ASN A 199 18.38 10.64 -14.05
CA ASN A 199 19.06 11.92 -14.31
C ASN A 199 19.40 12.81 -13.09
N ALA A 200 19.08 12.44 -11.84
CA ALA A 200 19.51 13.21 -10.67
C ALA A 200 21.02 13.04 -10.35
N SER A 201 21.58 11.84 -10.58
CA SER A 201 23.01 11.53 -10.58
C SER A 201 23.21 10.07 -11.03
N PRO A 202 24.22 9.71 -11.83
CA PRO A 202 24.49 8.30 -12.14
C PRO A 202 24.90 7.56 -10.86
N VAL A 203 23.97 6.81 -10.27
CA VAL A 203 24.27 5.97 -9.11
C VAL A 203 25.08 4.76 -9.56
N SER A 204 26.19 4.45 -8.89
CA SER A 204 26.98 3.25 -9.20
C SER A 204 26.16 1.97 -8.93
N SER A 205 26.37 0.93 -9.73
CA SER A 205 25.71 -0.38 -9.55
C SER A 205 25.92 -0.95 -8.14
N GLU A 206 27.11 -0.73 -7.56
CA GLU A 206 27.40 -1.13 -6.19
C GLU A 206 26.52 -0.39 -5.16
N THR A 207 26.32 0.92 -5.32
CA THR A 207 25.45 1.70 -4.42
C THR A 207 24.01 1.23 -4.52
N MET A 208 23.53 0.96 -5.73
CA MET A 208 22.18 0.44 -5.97
C MET A 208 21.96 -0.93 -5.31
N SER A 209 22.92 -1.85 -5.42
CA SER A 209 22.85 -3.16 -4.75
C SER A 209 22.78 -3.06 -3.22
N ARG A 210 23.52 -2.11 -2.62
CA ARG A 210 23.47 -1.86 -1.17
C ARG A 210 22.13 -1.27 -0.76
N MET A 211 21.59 -0.34 -1.55
CA MET A 211 20.28 0.26 -1.28
C MET A 211 19.14 -0.74 -1.47
N ALA A 212 19.26 -1.70 -2.39
CA ALA A 212 18.29 -2.77 -2.58
C ALA A 212 18.08 -3.63 -1.33
N ILE A 213 19.14 -3.82 -0.52
CA ILE A 213 19.06 -4.57 0.75
C ILE A 213 18.41 -3.73 1.85
N VAL A 214 18.62 -2.41 1.82
CA VAL A 214 18.13 -1.48 2.85
C VAL A 214 16.68 -1.07 2.58
N ASP A 215 16.22 -1.12 1.34
CA ASP A 215 14.86 -0.74 0.94
C ASP A 215 13.80 -1.70 1.50
N PRO A 216 12.99 -1.29 2.50
CA PRO A 216 11.93 -2.14 3.04
C PRO A 216 10.78 -2.35 2.04
N PHE A 217 10.73 -1.57 0.95
CA PHE A 217 9.62 -1.54 -0.02
C PHE A 217 9.85 -2.42 -1.23
N GLY A 218 11.08 -2.90 -1.42
CA GLY A 218 11.49 -3.78 -2.51
C GLY A 218 11.50 -3.12 -3.90
N LEU A 219 11.25 -1.81 -4.00
CA LEU A 219 11.26 -1.08 -5.26
C LEU A 219 12.67 -0.93 -5.81
N VAL A 220 13.65 -0.64 -4.95
CA VAL A 220 15.05 -0.52 -5.35
C VAL A 220 15.58 -1.86 -5.84
N ALA A 221 15.23 -2.96 -5.16
CA ALA A 221 15.57 -4.31 -5.60
C ALA A 221 14.93 -4.67 -6.95
N PHE A 222 13.67 -4.28 -7.17
CA PHE A 222 13.01 -4.46 -8.47
C PHE A 222 13.74 -3.70 -9.58
N PHE A 223 14.08 -2.42 -9.37
CA PHE A 223 14.80 -1.62 -10.37
C PHE A 223 16.20 -2.15 -10.66
N GLU A 224 16.92 -2.60 -9.63
CA GLU A 224 18.27 -3.18 -9.76
C GLU A 224 18.25 -4.43 -10.65
N GLN A 225 17.31 -5.35 -10.41
CA GLN A 225 17.20 -6.59 -11.17
C GLN A 225 16.77 -6.36 -12.62
N CYS A 226 15.91 -5.36 -12.86
CA CYS A 226 15.37 -5.09 -14.19
C CYS A 226 16.27 -4.16 -15.03
N GLN A 227 17.34 -3.59 -14.48
CA GLN A 227 18.17 -2.62 -15.23
C GLN A 227 18.81 -3.21 -16.50
N SER A 228 19.02 -4.53 -16.51
CA SER A 228 19.69 -5.26 -17.60
C SER A 228 18.73 -5.78 -18.65
N TRP A 229 17.41 -5.60 -18.46
CA TRP A 229 16.41 -6.13 -19.37
C TRP A 229 16.37 -5.29 -20.65
N SER A 230 16.45 -5.97 -21.80
CA SER A 230 16.17 -5.35 -23.09
C SER A 230 14.64 -5.24 -23.31
N PRO A 231 14.17 -4.20 -24.02
CA PRO A 231 12.78 -4.09 -24.45
C PRO A 231 12.29 -5.31 -25.22
#